data_AF-A0A3D4A8P1-F1
#
_entry.id   AF-A0A3D4A8P1-F1
#
_cell.length_a   1.000
_cell.length_b   1.000
_cell.length_c   1.000
_cell.angle_alpha   90.00
_cell.angle_beta   90.00
_cell.angle_gamma   90.00
#
_symmetry.space_group_name_H-M   'P 1'
#
loop_
_entity.id
_entity.type
_entity.pdbx_description
1 polymer ?
#
loop_
_entity_poly.entity_id
_entity_poly.type
_entity_poly.pdbx_seq_one_letter_code
_entity_poly.pdbx_strand_id
1 'polypeptide(L)'
;MKKLVSKICKSIGVPGALIIIFCAAATWLVLGCAANKKSGEVAAGTTAAPTGKGGAELWAENCVRCHNIRSPSNYSPAQWEVVMMHMRVRANLTPEEHKKILEFLKSGT
;
A
#
# COMPACT_ATOMS: atom_id res chain seq x y z
N MET A 1 42.89 -15.10 18.25
CA MET A 1 41.43 -14.89 18.06
C MET A 1 40.60 -15.24 19.30
N LYS A 2 40.72 -16.44 19.90
CA LYS A 2 39.88 -16.87 21.05
C LYS A 2 40.04 -16.03 22.34
N LYS A 3 41.26 -15.57 22.65
CA LYS A 3 41.56 -14.79 23.87
C LYS A 3 41.09 -13.32 23.81
N LEU A 4 40.93 -12.76 22.61
CA LEU A 4 40.49 -11.37 22.42
C LEU A 4 38.96 -11.26 22.61
N VAL A 5 38.21 -12.23 22.08
CA VAL A 5 36.75 -12.34 22.23
C VAL A 5 36.34 -12.53 23.70
N SER A 6 37.10 -13.32 24.46
CA SER A 6 36.79 -13.59 25.88
C SER A 6 36.96 -12.38 26.80
N LYS A 7 37.94 -11.50 26.53
CA LYS A 7 38.14 -10.26 27.32
C LYS A 7 37.04 -9.22 27.05
N ILE A 8 36.59 -9.12 25.80
CA ILE A 8 35.55 -8.16 25.38
C ILE A 8 34.17 -8.54 25.96
N CYS A 9 33.81 -9.82 25.99
CA CYS A 9 32.56 -10.28 26.64
C CYS A 9 32.53 -10.03 28.16
N LYS A 10 33.69 -9.98 28.82
CA LYS A 10 33.78 -9.82 30.27
C LYS A 10 33.70 -8.36 30.72
N SER A 11 34.01 -7.40 29.84
CA SER A 11 33.99 -5.97 30.16
C SER A 11 32.69 -5.25 29.82
N ILE A 12 31.79 -5.86 29.02
CA ILE A 12 30.62 -5.17 28.45
C ILE A 12 29.29 -5.66 29.08
N GLY A 13 29.30 -6.80 29.77
CA GLY A 13 28.08 -7.40 30.32
C GLY A 13 27.10 -7.87 29.23
N VAL A 14 26.30 -8.88 29.57
CA VAL A 14 25.27 -9.45 28.66
C VAL A 14 24.34 -8.39 28.03
N PRO A 15 23.97 -7.28 28.71
CA PRO A 15 23.14 -6.24 28.09
C PRO A 15 23.84 -5.46 26.98
N GLY A 16 25.15 -5.20 27.08
CA GLY A 16 25.88 -4.38 26.11
C GLY A 16 26.23 -5.12 24.82
N ALA A 17 26.40 -6.45 24.87
CA ALA A 17 26.62 -7.27 23.68
C ALA A 17 25.39 -7.32 22.76
N LEU A 18 24.18 -7.26 23.34
CA LEU A 18 22.92 -7.21 22.59
C LEU A 18 22.70 -5.87 21.88
N ILE A 19 23.11 -4.76 22.50
CA ILE A 19 23.00 -3.41 21.92
C ILE A 19 23.91 -3.25 20.69
N ILE A 20 25.15 -3.78 20.73
CA ILE A 20 26.08 -3.69 19.60
C ILE A 20 25.59 -4.52 18.40
N ILE A 21 24.97 -5.68 18.65
CA ILE A 21 24.37 -6.51 17.59
C ILE A 21 23.14 -5.82 16.97
N PHE A 22 22.31 -5.15 17.78
CA PHE A 22 21.14 -4.42 17.30
C PHE A 22 21.51 -3.19 16.45
N CYS A 23 22.56 -2.45 16.85
CA CYS A 23 23.07 -1.31 16.08
C CYS A 23 23.70 -1.72 14.73
N ALA A 24 24.38 -2.87 14.67
CA ALA A 24 24.94 -3.40 13.41
C ALA A 24 23.86 -3.93 12.45
N ALA A 25 22.72 -4.40 12.96
CA ALA A 25 21.58 -4.78 12.12
C ALA A 25 20.82 -3.56 11.58
N ALA A 26 20.74 -2.47 12.35
CA ALA A 26 20.09 -1.23 11.93
C ALA A 26 20.82 -0.52 10.78
N THR A 27 22.15 -0.64 10.69
CA THR A 27 22.93 -0.04 9.59
C THR A 27 22.74 -0.76 8.25
N TRP A 28 22.44 -2.07 8.24
CA TRP A 28 22.06 -2.80 7.02
C TRP A 28 20.65 -2.49 6.54
N LEU A 29 19.74 -2.10 7.44
CA LEU A 29 18.37 -1.74 7.09
C LEU A 29 18.29 -0.35 6.40
N VAL A 30 19.18 0.58 6.76
CA VAL A 30 19.18 1.95 6.21
C VAL A 30 19.83 2.04 4.83
N LEU A 31 20.82 1.18 4.51
CA LEU A 31 21.48 1.18 3.19
C LEU A 31 20.79 0.28 2.13
N GLY A 32 19.81 -0.54 2.51
CA GLY A 32 19.14 -1.48 1.60
C GLY A 32 18.11 -0.88 0.63
N CYS A 33 17.79 0.41 0.73
CA CYS A 33 16.81 1.08 -0.15
C CYS A 33 17.43 1.80 -1.38
N ALA A 34 18.72 1.67 -1.63
CA ALA A 34 19.37 2.30 -2.77
C ALA A 34 19.44 1.36 -4.00
N ALA A 35 18.50 1.58 -4.92
CA ALA A 35 18.67 1.50 -6.38
C ALA A 35 19.02 0.15 -7.04
N ASN A 36 17.99 -0.52 -7.54
CA ASN A 36 18.12 -1.35 -8.74
C ASN A 36 16.99 -1.01 -9.74
N LYS A 37 17.12 0.15 -10.38
CA LYS A 37 16.29 0.55 -11.53
C LYS A 37 16.98 0.07 -12.81
N LYS A 38 16.77 -1.18 -13.23
CA LYS A 38 17.00 -1.53 -14.64
C LYS A 38 15.85 -0.92 -15.44
N SER A 39 16.13 0.19 -16.11
CA SER A 39 15.21 0.79 -17.08
C SER A 39 15.02 -0.19 -18.23
N GLY A 40 13.78 -0.69 -18.37
CA GLY A 40 13.38 -1.57 -19.45
C GLY A 40 13.35 -0.85 -20.78
N GLU A 41 13.85 -1.56 -21.78
CA GLU A 41 13.74 -1.30 -23.21
C GLU A 41 12.25 -1.28 -23.64
N VAL A 42 11.84 -0.21 -24.33
CA VAL A 42 10.48 -0.03 -24.83
C VAL A 42 10.31 -0.77 -26.16
N ALA A 43 9.82 -2.01 -26.10
CA ALA A 43 9.22 -2.67 -27.24
C ALA A 43 7.73 -2.29 -27.32
N ALA A 44 7.32 -1.86 -28.51
CA ALA A 44 6.00 -1.33 -28.83
C ALA A 44 4.87 -2.34 -28.57
N GLY A 45 3.74 -1.83 -28.08
CA GLY A 45 2.45 -2.53 -28.09
C GLY A 45 1.85 -2.85 -26.72
N THR A 46 1.72 -1.86 -25.83
CA THR A 46 0.89 -1.98 -24.62
C THR A 46 0.19 -0.65 -24.39
N THR A 47 -1.15 -0.63 -24.47
CA THR A 47 -1.97 0.47 -23.95
C THR A 47 -1.45 0.78 -22.55
N ALA A 48 -0.90 1.98 -22.34
CA ALA A 48 -0.30 2.34 -21.06
C ALA A 48 -1.25 1.94 -19.93
N ALA A 49 -0.80 1.06 -19.03
CA ALA A 49 -1.57 0.69 -17.86
C ALA A 49 -1.99 1.99 -17.16
N PRO A 50 -3.27 2.15 -16.76
CA PRO A 50 -3.73 3.39 -16.15
C PRO A 50 -2.84 3.65 -14.92
N THR A 51 -2.07 4.74 -14.96
CA THR A 51 -1.05 5.08 -13.96
C THR A 51 -1.66 5.58 -12.65
N GLY A 52 -2.93 5.27 -12.38
CA GLY A 52 -3.65 5.72 -11.21
C GLY A 52 -4.62 4.65 -10.70
N LYS A 53 -5.04 4.80 -9.43
CA LYS A 53 -5.87 3.83 -8.73
C LYS A 53 -7.12 3.44 -9.53
N GLY A 54 -7.43 2.15 -9.52
CA GLY A 54 -8.62 1.58 -10.14
C GLY A 54 -9.87 1.78 -9.28
N GLY A 55 -11.05 1.50 -9.85
CA GLY A 55 -12.33 1.65 -9.12
C GLY A 55 -12.45 0.76 -7.89
N ALA A 56 -11.99 -0.50 -7.96
CA ALA A 56 -12.00 -1.43 -6.84
C ALA A 56 -11.09 -0.96 -5.68
N GLU A 57 -9.90 -0.45 -6.01
CA GLU A 57 -8.96 0.07 -5.03
C GLU A 57 -9.50 1.33 -4.35
N LEU A 58 -9.99 2.29 -5.15
CA LEU A 58 -10.62 3.50 -4.63
C LEU A 58 -11.84 3.20 -3.75
N TRP A 59 -12.65 2.21 -4.12
CA TRP A 59 -13.79 1.75 -3.33
C TRP A 59 -13.34 1.19 -1.98
N ALA A 60 -12.37 0.28 -1.98
CA ALA A 60 -11.83 -0.32 -0.75
C ALA A 60 -11.22 0.71 0.20
N GLU A 61 -10.53 1.72 -0.32
CA GLU A 61 -9.91 2.78 0.49
C GLU A 61 -10.91 3.80 1.04
N ASN A 62 -11.89 4.20 0.24
CA ASN A 62 -12.76 5.32 0.59
C ASN A 62 -14.05 4.88 1.31
N CYS A 63 -14.64 3.75 0.93
CA CYS A 63 -16.00 3.41 1.36
C CYS A 63 -16.05 2.64 2.69
N VAL A 64 -14.93 2.13 3.18
CA VAL A 64 -14.83 1.47 4.51
C VAL A 64 -14.65 2.46 5.66
N ARG A 65 -14.40 3.74 5.37
CA ARG A 65 -14.03 4.76 6.36
C ARG A 65 -15.14 5.06 7.38
N CYS A 66 -16.40 4.81 7.06
CA CYS A 66 -17.54 5.23 7.89
C CYS A 66 -18.51 4.10 8.24
N HIS A 67 -18.57 3.03 7.46
CA HIS A 67 -19.43 1.88 7.71
C HIS A 67 -18.88 0.65 7.01
N ASN A 68 -19.45 -0.52 7.29
CA ASN A 68 -19.10 -1.72 6.53
C ASN A 68 -19.39 -1.51 5.05
N ILE A 69 -18.41 -1.88 4.22
CA ILE A 69 -18.49 -1.63 2.78
C ILE A 69 -19.55 -2.55 2.16
N ARG A 70 -20.41 -1.99 1.30
CA ARG A 70 -21.45 -2.78 0.62
C ARG A 70 -20.88 -3.40 -0.64
N SER A 71 -20.93 -4.73 -0.75
CA SER A 71 -20.67 -5.49 -1.99
C SER A 71 -21.36 -4.86 -3.20
N PRO A 72 -20.70 -4.79 -4.37
CA PRO A 72 -21.31 -4.38 -5.64
C PRO A 72 -22.65 -5.06 -5.96
N SER A 73 -22.83 -6.32 -5.55
CA SER A 73 -24.07 -7.09 -5.77
C SER A 73 -25.28 -6.66 -4.92
N ASN A 74 -25.13 -5.72 -3.99
CA ASN A 74 -26.23 -5.30 -3.10
C ASN A 74 -27.29 -4.44 -3.78
N TYR A 75 -26.96 -3.79 -4.90
CA TYR A 75 -27.85 -2.88 -5.61
C TYR A 75 -27.72 -3.06 -7.11
N SER A 76 -28.79 -2.77 -7.84
CA SER A 76 -28.76 -2.69 -9.30
C SER A 76 -27.89 -1.53 -9.79
N PRO A 77 -27.43 -1.54 -11.06
CA PRO A 77 -26.65 -0.45 -11.61
C PRO A 77 -27.28 0.94 -11.47
N ALA A 78 -28.61 1.04 -11.64
CA ALA A 78 -29.35 2.31 -11.50
C ALA A 78 -29.42 2.78 -10.04
N GLN A 79 -29.58 1.86 -9.08
CA GLN A 79 -29.54 2.20 -7.65
C GLN A 79 -28.14 2.68 -7.24
N TRP A 80 -27.08 2.11 -7.78
CA TRP A 80 -25.71 2.57 -7.53
C TRP A 80 -25.46 4.00 -7.98
N GLU A 81 -26.08 4.47 -9.07
CA GLU A 81 -25.98 5.88 -9.48
C GLU A 81 -26.53 6.80 -8.39
N VAL A 82 -27.70 6.49 -7.83
CA VAL A 82 -28.30 7.27 -6.73
C VAL A 82 -27.43 7.22 -5.48
N VAL A 83 -26.95 6.03 -5.10
CA VAL A 83 -26.07 5.87 -3.92
C VAL A 83 -24.78 6.67 -4.08
N MET A 84 -24.15 6.61 -5.26
CA MET A 84 -22.89 7.30 -5.52
C MET A 84 -23.07 8.82 -5.62
N MET A 85 -24.24 9.32 -6.02
CA MET A 85 -24.55 10.76 -5.92
C MET A 85 -24.49 11.24 -4.47
N HIS A 86 -25.07 10.47 -3.53
CA HIS A 86 -24.95 10.79 -2.11
C HIS A 86 -23.51 10.61 -1.61
N MET A 87 -22.87 9.47 -1.94
CA MET A 87 -21.54 9.12 -1.43
C MET A 87 -20.41 10.00 -1.98
N ARG A 88 -20.56 10.61 -3.16
CA ARG A 88 -19.60 11.61 -3.66
C ARG A 88 -19.30 12.69 -2.63
N VAL A 89 -20.37 13.25 -2.05
CA VAL A 89 -20.27 14.33 -1.07
C VAL A 89 -19.85 13.77 0.29
N ARG A 90 -20.41 12.62 0.71
CA ARG A 90 -20.13 12.04 2.03
C ARG A 90 -18.70 11.52 2.17
N ALA A 91 -18.15 10.90 1.13
CA ALA A 91 -16.77 10.40 1.11
C ALA A 91 -15.77 11.43 0.57
N ASN A 92 -16.24 12.62 0.17
CA ASN A 92 -15.44 13.70 -0.42
C ASN A 92 -14.61 13.23 -1.63
N LEU A 93 -15.29 12.59 -2.58
CA LEU A 93 -14.66 12.04 -3.78
C LEU A 93 -14.50 13.12 -4.86
N THR A 94 -13.36 13.10 -5.54
CA THR A 94 -13.15 13.83 -6.78
C THR A 94 -14.10 13.33 -7.90
N PRO A 95 -14.30 14.11 -8.98
CA PRO A 95 -15.08 13.64 -10.12
C PRO A 95 -14.61 12.31 -10.71
N GLU A 96 -13.30 12.15 -10.81
CA GLU A 96 -12.66 10.99 -11.41
C GLU A 96 -12.80 9.75 -10.51
N GLU A 97 -12.61 9.92 -9.20
CA GLU A 97 -12.80 8.84 -8.23
C GLU A 97 -14.24 8.36 -8.19
N HIS A 98 -15.21 9.30 -8.15
CA HIS A 98 -16.63 8.95 -8.23
C HIS A 98 -16.88 8.06 -9.44
N LYS A 99 -16.46 8.52 -10.64
CA LYS A 99 -16.73 7.81 -11.89
C LYS A 99 -16.16 6.39 -11.85
N LYS A 100 -14.89 6.24 -11.46
CA LYS A 100 -14.22 4.93 -11.39
C LYS A 100 -14.88 3.99 -10.40
N ILE A 101 -15.26 4.49 -9.22
CA ILE A 101 -15.95 3.67 -8.20
C ILE A 101 -17.34 3.26 -8.71
N LEU A 102 -18.09 4.19 -9.33
CA LEU A 102 -19.41 3.90 -9.88
C LEU A 102 -19.34 2.85 -11.00
N GLU A 103 -18.37 2.95 -11.91
CA GLU A 103 -18.14 1.95 -12.96
C GLU A 103 -17.83 0.56 -12.36
N PHE A 104 -16.96 0.51 -11.35
CA PHE A 104 -16.66 -0.73 -10.64
C PHE A 104 -17.93 -1.33 -9.98
N LEU A 105 -18.70 -0.52 -9.25
CA LEU A 105 -19.92 -0.97 -8.57
C LEU A 105 -20.96 -1.51 -9.56
N LYS A 106 -21.11 -0.88 -10.74
CA LYS A 106 -22.02 -1.31 -11.81
C LYS A 106 -21.55 -2.56 -12.54
N SER A 107 -20.25 -2.89 -12.51
CA SER A 107 -19.70 -4.10 -13.14
C SER A 107 -19.85 -5.37 -12.29
N GLY A 108 -20.12 -5.23 -11.00
CA GLY A 108 -20.25 -6.35 -10.05
C GLY A 108 -21.68 -6.78 -9.75
N THR A 109 -22.64 -6.40 -10.60
CA THR A 109 -24.06 -6.72 -10.50
C THR A 109 -24.49 -7.77 -11.51
#